data_AF-A0A940HUY4-F1
#
_entry.id   AF-A0A940HUY4-F1
#
_cell.length_a   1.000
_cell.length_b   1.000
_cell.length_c   1.000
_cell.angle_alpha   90.00
_cell.angle_beta   90.00
_cell.angle_gamma   90.00
#
_symmetry.space_group_name_H-M   'P 1'
#
loop_
_entity.id
_entity.type
_entity.pdbx_description
1 polymer ?
#
loop_
_entity_poly.entity_id
_entity_poly.type
_entity_poly.pdbx_seq_one_letter_code
_entity_poly.pdbx_strand_id
1 'polypeptide(L)' 'SFSIYLEDIVGQIFTMLILTVAAAEAAIGLAIIVSYYRNKGSVRVEEINEMKG' A
#
# COMPACT_ATOMS: atom_id res chain seq x y z
N SER A 1 -7.23 -15.87 14.09
CA SER A 1 -8.54 -15.91 13.42
C SER A 1 -9.63 -15.94 14.49
N PHE A 2 -10.02 -14.77 15.01
CA PHE A 2 -11.01 -14.68 16.09
C PHE A 2 -12.46 -14.72 15.55
N SER A 3 -12.72 -14.05 14.42
CA SER A 3 -14.04 -14.01 13.78
C SER A 3 -14.47 -15.36 13.17
N ILE A 4 -13.56 -16.20 12.67
CA ILE A 4 -13.91 -17.57 12.23
C ILE A 4 -14.24 -18.47 13.42
N TYR A 5 -13.58 -18.27 14.57
CA TYR A 5 -13.83 -19.05 15.78
C TYR A 5 -15.16 -18.68 16.45
N LEU A 6 -15.66 -17.46 16.28
CA LEU A 6 -16.94 -16.96 16.81
C LEU A 6 -18.08 -16.97 15.77
N GLU A 7 -17.86 -17.50 14.57
CA GLU A 7 -18.81 -17.43 13.43
C GLU A 7 -19.35 -16.02 13.14
N ASP A 8 -18.52 -14.99 13.39
CA ASP A 8 -18.93 -13.60 13.23
C ASP A 8 -18.74 -13.13 11.79
N ILE A 9 -19.86 -13.03 11.07
CA ILE A 9 -19.95 -12.54 9.68
C ILE A 9 -19.44 -11.10 9.55
N VAL A 10 -19.61 -10.25 10.58
CA VAL A 10 -19.19 -8.84 10.52
C VAL A 10 -17.67 -8.74 10.44
N GLY A 11 -16.94 -9.52 11.25
CA GLY A 11 -15.48 -9.59 11.19
C GLY A 11 -14.95 -10.09 9.85
N GLN A 12 -15.66 -11.00 9.17
CA GLN A 12 -15.29 -11.49 7.84
C GLN A 12 -15.42 -10.39 6.77
N ILE A 13 -16.53 -9.63 6.79
CA ILE A 13 -16.75 -8.51 5.86
C ILE A 13 -15.69 -7.42 6.07
N PHE A 14 -15.39 -7.06 7.31
CA PHE A 14 -14.38 -6.04 7.61
C PHE A 14 -12.98 -6.46 7.13
N THR A 15 -12.64 -7.74 7.24
CA THR A 15 -11.39 -8.30 6.72
C THR A 15 -11.28 -8.14 5.20
N MET A 16 -12.36 -8.39 4.46
CA MET A 16 -12.39 -8.19 3.00
C MET A 16 -12.22 -6.72 2.61
N LEU A 17 -12.80 -5.79 3.38
CA LEU A 17 -12.60 -4.36 3.15
C LEU A 17 -11.13 -3.96 3.36
N ILE A 18 -10.51 -4.39 4.46
CA ILE A 18 -9.09 -4.13 4.72
C ILE A 18 -8.22 -4.73 3.61
N LEU A 19 -8.48 -5.97 3.19
CA LEU A 19 -7.73 -6.62 2.12
C LEU A 19 -7.78 -5.82 0.82
N THR A 20 -8.97 -5.29 0.49
CA THR A 20 -9.18 -4.48 -0.72
C THR A 20 -8.42 -3.15 -0.63
N VAL A 21 -8.49 -2.47 0.52
CA VAL A 21 -7.75 -1.22 0.75
C VAL A 21 -6.25 -1.46 0.69
N ALA A 22 -5.75 -2.50 1.35
CA ALA A 22 -4.33 -2.85 1.34
C ALA A 22 -3.81 -3.15 -0.07
N ALA A 23 -4.61 -3.85 -0.89
CA ALA A 23 -4.28 -4.11 -2.29
C ALA A 23 -4.18 -2.80 -3.09
N ALA A 24 -5.09 -1.86 -2.87
CA ALA A 24 -5.06 -0.55 -3.53
C ALA A 24 -3.85 0.29 -3.08
N GLU A 25 -3.56 0.35 -1.78
CA GLU A 25 -2.41 1.07 -1.22
C GLU A 25 -1.08 0.52 -1.76
N ALA A 26 -0.92 -0.80 -1.81
CA ALA A 26 0.28 -1.44 -2.35
C ALA A 26 0.46 -1.14 -3.85
N ALA A 27 -0.62 -1.17 -4.63
CA ALA A 27 -0.58 -0.85 -6.06
C ALA A 27 -0.17 0.61 -6.29
N ILE A 28 -0.71 1.55 -5.52
CA ILE A 28 -0.37 2.97 -5.61
C ILE A 28 1.09 3.21 -5.19
N GLY A 29 1.53 2.62 -4.07
CA GLY A 29 2.91 2.75 -3.60
C GLY A 29 3.92 2.24 -4.63
N LEU A 30 3.65 1.07 -5.23
CA LEU A 30 4.49 0.53 -6.29
C LEU A 30 4.48 1.44 -7.53
N ALA A 31 3.32 1.96 -7.94
CA ALA A 31 3.24 2.86 -9.09
C ALA A 31 4.08 4.13 -8.91
N ILE A 32 4.07 4.71 -7.70
CA ILE A 32 4.89 5.88 -7.36
C ILE A 32 6.39 5.52 -7.45
N ILE A 33 6.80 4.42 -6.83
CA ILE A 33 8.20 3.95 -6.83
C ILE A 33 8.68 3.68 -8.26
N VAL A 34 7.89 2.98 -9.07
CA VAL A 34 8.23 2.65 -10.46
C VAL A 34 8.33 3.92 -11.31
N SER A 35 7.39 4.85 -11.14
CA SER A 35 7.41 6.13 -11.86
C SER A 35 8.64 6.97 -11.49
N TYR A 36 9.00 7.01 -10.21
CA TYR A 36 10.20 7.69 -9.72
C TYR A 36 11.48 7.04 -10.28
N TYR A 37 11.58 5.72 -10.17
CA TYR A 37 12.73 4.97 -10.68
C TYR A 37 12.92 5.16 -12.18
N ARG A 38 11.84 5.21 -12.97
CA ARG A 38 11.91 5.45 -14.41
C ARG A 38 12.52 6.81 -14.76
N ASN A 39 12.37 7.82 -13.91
CA ASN A 39 12.90 9.16 -14.15
C ASN A 39 14.30 9.39 -13.54
N LYS A 40 14.64 8.71 -12.44
CA LYS A 40 15.87 8.96 -11.66
C LYS A 40 16.89 7.81 -11.67
N GLY A 41 16.48 6.60 -12.07
CA GLY A 41 17.36 5.42 -12.12
C GLY A 41 17.81 4.87 -10.77
N SER A 42 17.35 5.44 -9.66
CA SER A 42 17.65 5.05 -8.27
C SER A 42 16.37 5.08 -7.45
N VAL A 43 16.22 4.14 -6.51
CA VAL A 43 15.09 4.08 -5.54
C VAL A 43 15.51 4.68 -4.18
N ARG A 44 16.74 5.20 -4.05
CA ARG A 44 17.24 5.72 -2.78
C ARG A 44 16.42 6.92 -2.33
N VAL A 45 15.82 6.80 -1.16
CA VAL A 45 14.91 7.80 -0.59
C VAL A 45 15.67 9.07 -0.18
N GLU A 46 16.95 8.93 0.19
CA GLU A 46 17.80 10.07 0.55
C GLU A 46 18.08 11.03 -0.62
N GLU A 47 17.87 10.59 -1.87
CA GLU A 47 18.11 11.38 -3.09
C GLU A 47 16.88 12.19 -3.54
N ILE A 48 15.73 12.03 -2.87
CA ILE A 48 14.45 12.70 -3.20
C ILE A 48 14.39 14.12 -2.60
N ASN A 49 15.48 14.88 -2.66
CA ASN A 49 15.55 16.25 -2.12
C ASN A 49 15.52 17.30 -3.24
N GLU A 50 14.44 17.33 -4.02
CA GLU A 50 14.30 18.24 -5.18
C GLU A 50 13.41 19.47 -4.93
N MET A 51 12.82 19.61 -3.74
CA MET A 51 12.09 20.84 -3.40
C MET A 51 13.07 21.92 -2.96
N LYS A 52 13.54 22.72 -3.93
CA LYS A 52 14.20 24.00 -3.67
C LYS A 52 13.13 25.08 -3.54
N GLY A 53 12.84 25.46 -2.31
CA GLY A 53 12.20 26.74 -1.97
C GLY A 53 13.26 27.82 -1.82
#